data_AF-A0A8H7A731-F1
#
_entry.id   AF-A0A8H7A731-F1
#
_cell.length_a   1.000
_cell.length_b   1.000
_cell.length_c   1.000
_cell.angle_alpha   90.00
_cell.angle_beta   90.00
_cell.angle_gamma   90.00
#
_symmetry.space_group_name_H-M   'P 1'
#
loop_
_entity.id
_entity.type
_entity.pdbx_description
1 polymer ?
#
loop_
_entity_poly.entity_id
_entity_poly.type
_entity_poly.pdbx_seq_one_letter_code
_entity_poly.pdbx_strand_id
1 'polypeptide(L)'
;MLRYTALSKDTKIQIWKKFLERAPAIYGSAKINIKELGQLAARSSNGRQIKNVMAGGQALASKSESPLTFSHLETVMKMNEQVLFEFNREEHTRSVFT
;
A
#
# COMPACT_ATOMS: atom_id res chain seq x y z
N MET A 1 21.24 12.83 10.71
CA MET A 1 19.86 13.08 10.22
C MET A 1 19.75 12.45 8.84
N LEU A 2 19.14 11.26 8.72
CA LEU A 2 18.96 10.57 7.43
C LEU A 2 17.89 11.32 6.61
N ARG A 3 18.34 12.16 5.67
CA ARG A 3 17.46 12.77 4.68
C ARG A 3 17.06 11.69 3.68
N TYR A 4 15.99 10.95 3.98
CA TYR A 4 15.32 10.13 2.99
C TYR A 4 14.73 11.08 1.94
N THR A 5 15.40 11.21 0.80
CA THR A 5 14.83 11.90 -0.35
C THR A 5 13.50 11.22 -0.68
N ALA A 6 12.43 12.02 -0.78
CA ALA A 6 11.14 11.51 -1.19
C ALA A 6 11.33 10.76 -2.51
N LEU A 7 10.99 9.46 -2.53
CA LEU A 7 11.13 8.64 -3.73
C LEU A 7 10.32 9.28 -4.86
N SER A 8 10.95 9.51 -6.01
CA SER A 8 10.23 9.97 -7.19
C SER A 8 9.12 8.97 -7.55
N LYS A 9 8.08 9.46 -8.23
CA LYS A 9 6.95 8.63 -8.67
C LYS A 9 7.42 7.43 -9.50
N ASP A 10 8.42 7.62 -10.34
CA ASP A 10 8.99 6.56 -11.18
C ASP A 10 9.69 5.49 -10.35
N THR A 11 10.45 5.89 -9.33
CA THR A 11 11.07 4.91 -8.42
C THR A 11 10.03 4.11 -7.66
N LYS A 12 8.93 4.75 -7.21
CA LYS A 12 7.81 4.04 -6.57
C LYS A 12 7.15 3.06 -7.55
N ILE A 13 6.93 3.45 -8.80
CA ILE A 13 6.43 2.58 -9.87
C ILE A 13 7.33 1.34 -10.04
N GLN A 14 8.66 1.54 -10.10
CA GLN A 14 9.61 0.43 -10.24
C GLN A 14 9.58 -0.51 -9.02
N ILE A 15 9.45 0.04 -7.81
CA ILE A 15 9.31 -0.74 -6.59
C ILE A 15 8.02 -1.58 -6.63
N TRP A 16 6.89 -0.97 -7.01
CA TRP A 16 5.62 -1.68 -7.17
C TRP A 16 5.73 -2.83 -8.17
N LYS A 17 6.29 -2.59 -9.36
CA LYS A 17 6.52 -3.66 -10.36
C LYS A 17 7.31 -4.82 -9.78
N LYS A 18 8.45 -4.54 -9.14
CA LYS A 18 9.31 -5.58 -8.53
C LYS A 18 8.61 -6.41 -7.46
N PHE A 19 7.66 -5.82 -6.73
CA PHE A 19 6.87 -6.56 -5.73
C PHE A 19 5.76 -7.38 -6.36
N LEU A 20 5.09 -6.85 -7.38
CA LEU A 20 4.05 -7.58 -8.11
C LEU A 20 4.61 -8.77 -8.88
N GLU A 21 5.80 -8.63 -9.47
CA GLU A 21 6.52 -9.74 -10.13
C GLU A 21 6.92 -10.85 -9.16
N ARG A 22 7.21 -10.50 -7.89
CA ARG A 22 7.57 -11.44 -6.83
C ARG A 22 6.37 -11.97 -6.05
N ALA A 23 5.16 -11.48 -6.32
CA ALA A 23 3.98 -11.89 -5.59
C ALA A 23 3.65 -13.35 -5.92
N PRO A 24 3.34 -14.19 -4.92
CA PRO A 24 2.91 -15.57 -5.16
C PRO A 24 1.66 -15.59 -6.06
N ALA A 25 1.74 -16.34 -7.16
CA ALA A 25 0.66 -16.44 -8.15
C ALA A 25 -0.25 -17.66 -7.89
N ILE A 26 -0.62 -17.90 -6.63
CA ILE A 26 -1.40 -19.08 -6.21
C ILE A 26 -2.71 -19.20 -7.01
N TYR A 27 -3.40 -18.07 -7.21
CA TYR A 27 -4.65 -17.99 -7.98
C TYR A 27 -4.45 -17.29 -9.34
N GLY A 28 -3.21 -17.22 -9.84
CA GLY A 28 -2.83 -16.51 -11.05
C GLY A 28 -2.00 -15.24 -10.81
N SER A 29 -1.48 -14.67 -11.90
CA SER A 29 -0.67 -13.45 -11.85
C SER A 29 -1.48 -12.23 -11.44
N ALA A 30 -0.81 -11.25 -10.81
CA ALA A 30 -1.44 -10.01 -10.40
C ALA A 30 -2.06 -9.28 -11.61
N LYS A 31 -3.36 -8.95 -11.50
CA LYS A 31 -4.12 -8.22 -12.52
C LYS A 31 -4.14 -6.73 -12.21
N ILE A 32 -3.02 -6.06 -12.51
CA ILE A 32 -2.85 -4.61 -12.29
C ILE A 32 -2.26 -3.98 -13.55
N ASN A 33 -2.91 -2.93 -14.05
CA ASN A 33 -2.45 -2.20 -15.24
C ASN A 33 -1.54 -1.00 -14.89
N ILE A 34 -0.92 -0.40 -15.90
CA ILE A 34 0.03 0.71 -15.74
C ILE A 34 -0.63 1.95 -15.11
N LYS A 35 -1.89 2.22 -15.43
CA LYS A 35 -2.64 3.37 -14.90
C LYS A 35 -2.88 3.23 -13.40
N GLU A 36 -3.32 2.05 -12.98
CA GLU A 36 -3.51 1.65 -11.57
C GLU A 36 -2.20 1.71 -10.80
N LEU A 37 -1.10 1.22 -11.40
CA LEU A 37 0.22 1.29 -10.81
C LEU A 37 0.66 2.75 -10.56
N GLY A 38 0.35 3.65 -11.49
CA GLY A 38 0.57 5.09 -11.34
C GLY A 38 -0.23 5.71 -10.19
N GLN A 39 -1.45 5.21 -9.93
CA GLN A 39 -2.27 5.63 -8.79
C GLN A 39 -1.69 5.12 -7.46
N LEU A 40 -1.26 3.86 -7.39
CA LEU A 40 -0.60 3.28 -6.21
C LEU A 40 0.68 4.06 -5.86
N ALA A 41 1.49 4.39 -6.87
CA ALA A 41 2.72 5.16 -6.69
C ALA A 41 2.46 6.59 -6.19
N ALA A 42 1.36 7.23 -6.64
CA ALA A 42 0.99 8.56 -6.19
C ALA A 42 0.55 8.61 -4.72
N ARG A 43 -0.18 7.57 -4.26
CA ARG A 43 -0.70 7.49 -2.89
C ARG A 43 0.34 6.96 -1.87
N SER A 44 1.26 6.10 -2.30
CA SER A 44 2.28 5.55 -1.39
C SER A 44 3.32 6.60 -0.99
N SER A 45 3.60 6.74 0.31
CA SER A 45 4.61 7.68 0.80
C SER A 45 6.05 7.13 0.71
N ASN A 46 6.24 5.83 0.94
CA ASN A 46 7.56 5.18 0.96
C ASN A 46 7.51 3.65 0.72
N GLY A 47 8.69 3.01 0.62
CA GLY A 47 8.82 1.56 0.39
C GLY A 47 8.27 0.66 1.51
N ARG A 48 8.16 1.14 2.76
CA ARG A 48 7.55 0.39 3.87
C ARG A 48 6.04 0.31 3.71
N GLN A 49 5.39 1.43 3.37
CA GLN A 49 3.97 1.43 3.04
C GLN A 49 3.65 0.49 1.87
N ILE A 50 4.47 0.50 0.81
CA ILE A 50 4.29 -0.41 -0.34
C ILE A 50 4.32 -1.87 0.11
N LYS A 51 5.30 -2.28 0.94
CA LYS A 51 5.36 -3.65 1.48
C LYS A 51 4.13 -4.01 2.31
N ASN A 52 3.68 -3.13 3.20
CA ASN A 52 2.51 -3.38 4.04
C ASN A 52 1.24 -3.55 3.19
N VAL A 53 1.06 -2.71 2.18
CA VAL A 53 -0.09 -2.80 1.27
C VAL A 53 -0.03 -4.09 0.44
N MET A 54 1.16 -4.49 -0.02
CA MET A 54 1.35 -5.78 -0.72
C MET A 54 0.97 -6.98 0.16
N ALA A 55 1.42 -7.01 1.41
CA ALA A 55 1.11 -8.10 2.34
C ALA A 55 -0.40 -8.17 2.64
N GLY A 56 -1.04 -7.04 2.95
CA GLY A 56 -2.49 -7.01 3.16
C GLY A 56 -3.28 -7.37 1.91
N GLY A 57 -2.85 -6.88 0.74
CA GLY A 57 -3.52 -7.16 -0.53
C GLY A 57 -3.45 -8.64 -0.90
N GLN A 58 -2.30 -9.28 -0.65
CA GLN A 58 -2.15 -10.73 -0.81
C GLN A 58 -3.05 -11.49 0.15
N ALA A 59 -3.14 -11.09 1.42
CA ALA A 59 -4.04 -11.74 2.37
C ALA A 59 -5.51 -11.64 1.95
N LEU A 60 -5.94 -10.47 1.43
CA LEU A 60 -7.29 -10.29 0.89
C LEU A 60 -7.54 -11.16 -0.35
N ALA A 61 -6.57 -11.22 -1.26
CA ALA A 61 -6.63 -12.04 -2.48
C ALA A 61 -6.69 -13.53 -2.17
N SER A 62 -5.89 -14.00 -1.20
CA SER A 62 -5.92 -15.38 -0.70
C SER A 62 -7.26 -15.72 -0.07
N LYS A 63 -7.84 -14.81 0.72
CA LYS A 63 -9.16 -15.02 1.34
C LYS A 63 -10.30 -15.09 0.30
N SER A 64 -10.16 -14.39 -0.82
CA SER A 64 -11.14 -14.39 -1.92
C SER A 64 -10.84 -15.40 -3.02
N GLU A 65 -9.82 -16.25 -2.83
CA GLU A 65 -9.36 -17.26 -3.80
C GLU A 65 -9.17 -16.70 -5.21
N SER A 66 -8.66 -15.47 -5.30
CA SER A 66 -8.57 -14.73 -6.55
C SER A 66 -7.18 -14.13 -6.77
N PRO A 67 -6.80 -13.82 -8.02
CA PRO A 67 -5.55 -13.12 -8.28
C PRO A 67 -5.48 -11.79 -7.52
N LEU A 68 -4.27 -11.32 -7.20
CA LEU A 68 -4.07 -9.99 -6.64
C LEU A 68 -4.55 -8.93 -7.64
N THR A 69 -5.50 -8.08 -7.24
CA THR A 69 -6.06 -7.00 -8.07
C THR A 69 -5.78 -5.65 -7.43
N PHE A 70 -5.97 -4.58 -8.21
CA PHE A 70 -5.94 -3.21 -7.70
C PHE A 70 -6.93 -2.98 -6.54
N SER A 71 -8.12 -3.59 -6.59
CA SER A 71 -9.13 -3.43 -5.54
C SER A 71 -8.65 -3.92 -4.16
N HIS A 72 -7.91 -5.04 -4.11
CA HIS A 72 -7.34 -5.53 -2.86
C HIS A 72 -6.32 -4.55 -2.28
N LEU A 73 -5.43 -4.01 -3.13
CA LEU A 73 -4.43 -3.04 -2.71
C LEU A 73 -5.08 -1.72 -2.28
N GLU A 74 -6.08 -1.23 -3.02
CA GLU A 74 -6.78 -0.01 -2.67
C GLU A 74 -7.51 -0.13 -1.33
N THR A 75 -8.13 -1.27 -1.06
CA THR A 75 -8.80 -1.55 0.22
C THR A 75 -7.82 -1.40 1.39
N VAL A 76 -6.63 -1.99 1.28
CA VAL A 76 -5.61 -1.92 2.33
C VAL A 76 -5.04 -0.51 2.48
N MET A 77 -4.88 0.24 1.38
CA MET A 77 -4.45 1.64 1.47
C MET A 77 -5.48 2.49 2.23
N LYS A 78 -6.77 2.34 1.92
CA LYS A 78 -7.86 3.04 2.61
C LYS A 78 -7.91 2.70 4.10
N MET A 79 -7.76 1.42 4.45
CA MET A 79 -7.70 0.99 5.86
C MET A 79 -6.50 1.62 6.59
N ASN A 80 -5.33 1.64 5.96
CA ASN A 80 -4.14 2.25 6.55
C ASN A 80 -4.31 3.76 6.76
N GLU A 81 -4.96 4.46 5.83
CA GLU A 81 -5.28 5.89 5.96
C GLU A 81 -6.27 6.14 7.12
N GLN A 82 -7.30 5.30 7.26
CA GLN A 82 -8.27 5.38 8.35
C GLN A 82 -7.62 5.17 9.72
N VAL A 83 -6.81 4.12 9.87
CA VAL A 83 -6.10 3.84 11.13
C VAL A 83 -5.16 4.98 11.51
N LEU A 84 -4.44 5.58 10.56
CA LEU A 84 -3.60 6.75 10.80
C LEU A 84 -4.43 7.97 11.22
N PHE A 85 -5.58 8.19 10.59
CA PHE A 85 -6.48 9.28 10.95
C PHE A 85 -7.07 9.12 12.36
N GLU A 86 -7.48 7.91 12.72
CA GLU A 86 -7.97 7.56 14.07
C GLU A 86 -6.88 7.77 15.12
N PHE A 87 -5.67 7.27 14.88
CA PHE A 87 -4.52 7.47 15.77
C PHE A 87 -4.23 8.96 16.02
N ASN A 88 -4.25 9.77 14.94
CA ASN A 88 -4.02 11.21 15.06
C ASN A 88 -5.14 11.94 15.81
N ARG A 89 -6.39 11.46 15.76
CA ARG A 89 -7.47 11.99 16.60
C ARG A 89 -7.28 11.67 18.07
N GLU A 90 -6.86 10.46 18.41
CA GLU A 90 -6.68 10.05 19.81
C GLU A 90 -5.52 10.80 20.50
N GLU A 91 -4.40 11.01 19.81
CA GLU A 91 -3.28 11.83 20.29
C GLU A 91 -3.72 13.27 20.59
N HIS A 92 -4.55 13.85 19.71
CA HIS A 92 -5.08 15.20 19.88
C HIS A 92 -6.07 15.29 21.06
N THR A 93 -6.82 14.23 21.36
CA THR A 93 -7.66 14.20 22.57
C THR A 93 -6.83 14.08 23.85
N ARG A 94 -5.69 13.37 23.84
CA ARG A 94 -4.83 13.21 25.02
C ARG A 94 -4.06 14.48 25.38
N SER A 95 -3.64 15.26 24.38
CA SER A 95 -2.91 16.52 24.58
C SER A 95 -3.75 17.66 25.14
N VAL A 96 -5.09 17.59 25.07
CA VAL A 96 -5.98 18.65 25.56
C VAL A 96 -6.29 18.48 27.06
N PHE A 97 -5.89 17.36 27.67
CA PHE A 97 -6.11 17.05 29.08
C PHE A 97 -4.82 16.98 29.93
N THR A 98 -3.72 17.60 29.50
CA THR A 98 -2.51 17.82 30.34
C THR A 98 -2.16 19.30 30.34
#